data_AF-A0A7C1AV97-F1
#
_entry.id   AF-A0A7C1AV97-F1
#
_cell.length_a   1.000
_cell.length_b   1.000
_cell.length_c   1.000
_cell.angle_alpha   90.00
_cell.angle_beta   90.00
_cell.angle_gamma   90.00
#
_symmetry.space_group_name_H-M   'P 1'
#
loop_
_entity.id
_entity.type
_entity.pdbx_description
1 polymer ?
#
loop_
_entity_poly.entity_id
_entity_poly.type
_entity_poly.pdbx_seq_one_letter_code
_entity_poly.pdbx_strand_id
1 'polypeptide(L)' 'MGYEQQAGSGAWAPSLLSGRANQQFLRLEDHVKFILKGTQSGQAYGLNGLGTGRMPAFGKILTQRDIELIAIYERSM' A
#
# COMPACT_ATOMS: atom_id res chain seq x y z
N MET A 1 8.60 -15.83 -20.61
CA MET A 1 8.99 -15.46 -19.23
C MET A 1 7.71 -15.28 -18.44
N GLY A 2 7.36 -16.24 -17.59
CA GLY A 2 6.17 -16.16 -16.75
C GLY A 2 6.43 -15.26 -15.56
N TYR A 3 5.58 -14.26 -15.32
CA TYR A 3 5.59 -13.54 -14.06
C TYR A 3 4.93 -14.45 -13.02
N GLU A 4 5.73 -15.06 -12.15
CA GLU A 4 5.16 -15.67 -10.95
C GLU A 4 4.59 -14.55 -10.09
N GLN A 5 3.27 -14.53 -9.94
CA GLN A 5 2.60 -13.68 -8.95
C GLN A 5 2.93 -14.22 -7.57
N GLN A 6 4.07 -13.78 -7.03
CA GLN A 6 4.39 -14.01 -5.64
C GLN A 6 3.31 -13.33 -4.80
N ALA A 7 2.66 -14.09 -3.91
CA ALA A 7 1.74 -13.54 -2.92
C ALA A 7 2.41 -12.33 -2.23
N GLY A 8 1.64 -11.26 -1.98
CA GLY A 8 2.15 -9.99 -1.45
C GLY A 8 3.21 -10.18 -0.37
N SER A 9 4.27 -9.36 -0.42
CA SER A 9 5.52 -9.53 0.35
C SER A 9 5.42 -9.39 1.88
N GLY A 10 4.22 -9.53 2.45
CA GLY A 10 4.00 -9.61 3.88
C GLY A 10 2.72 -10.37 4.22
N ALA A 11 2.73 -11.07 5.35
CA ALA A 11 1.67 -12.00 5.75
C ALA A 11 0.28 -11.34 5.86
N TRP A 12 0.23 -10.05 6.25
CA TRP A 12 -1.02 -9.32 6.50
C TRP A 12 -1.09 -7.95 5.82
N ALA A 13 0.05 -7.40 5.41
CA ALA A 13 0.23 -6.06 4.86
C ALA A 13 1.47 -6.05 3.95
N PRO A 14 1.60 -5.11 3.00
CA PRO A 14 2.78 -5.07 2.14
C PRO A 14 4.04 -4.70 2.95
N SER A 15 5.19 -5.23 2.55
CA SER A 15 6.46 -4.76 3.10
C SER A 15 6.77 -3.34 2.61
N LEU A 16 7.26 -2.48 3.50
CA LEU A 16 7.72 -1.13 3.19
C LEU A 16 9.25 -1.03 3.03
N LEU A 17 9.98 -2.09 3.39
CA LEU A 17 11.45 -2.09 3.40
C LEU A 17 12.02 -2.37 2.01
N SER A 18 13.25 -1.91 1.75
CA SER A 18 14.03 -2.31 0.56
C SER A 18 13.31 -2.02 -0.75
N GLY A 19 12.64 -0.87 -0.85
CA GLY A 19 11.90 -0.43 -2.01
C GLY A 19 10.63 -1.23 -2.32
N ARG A 20 10.20 -2.14 -1.45
CA ARG A 20 9.02 -3.01 -1.67
C ARG A 20 7.73 -2.20 -1.86
N ALA A 21 7.61 -1.03 -1.25
CA ALA A 21 6.47 -0.13 -1.47
C ALA A 21 6.36 0.30 -2.95
N ASN A 22 7.48 0.53 -3.65
CA ASN A 22 7.49 0.88 -5.07
C ASN A 22 7.08 -0.30 -5.96
N GLN A 23 7.38 -1.53 -5.55
CA GLN A 23 6.97 -2.74 -6.26
C GLN A 23 5.48 -3.05 -6.05
N GLN A 24 4.94 -2.80 -4.85
CA GLN A 24 3.53 -3.03 -4.56
C GLN A 24 2.64 -1.94 -5.17
N PHE A 25 3.08 -0.69 -5.12
CA PHE A 25 2.35 0.48 -5.61
C PHE A 25 3.16 1.16 -6.70
N LEU A 26 2.83 0.87 -7.96
CA LEU A 26 3.59 1.41 -9.11
C LEU A 26 3.58 2.94 -9.16
N ARG A 27 2.47 3.56 -8.76
CA ARG A 27 2.31 5.01 -8.72
C ARG A 27 2.17 5.50 -7.28
N LEU A 28 2.71 6.68 -7.00
CA LEU A 28 2.54 7.34 -5.70
C LEU A 28 1.05 7.49 -5.34
N GLU A 29 0.22 7.87 -6.30
CA GLU A 29 -1.23 8.04 -6.12
C GLU A 29 -1.92 6.76 -5.63
N ASP A 30 -1.48 5.59 -6.08
CA ASP A 30 -2.06 4.32 -5.65
C ASP A 30 -1.69 4.02 -4.19
N HIS A 31 -0.47 4.38 -3.79
CA HIS A 31 -0.04 4.27 -2.39
C HIS A 31 -0.79 5.26 -1.48
N VAL A 32 -0.94 6.50 -1.94
CA VAL A 32 -1.71 7.54 -1.25
C VAL A 32 -3.17 7.12 -1.08
N LYS A 33 -3.81 6.58 -2.13
CA LYS A 33 -5.19 6.06 -2.05
C LYS A 33 -5.32 4.92 -1.05
N PHE A 34 -4.32 4.04 -0.98
CA PHE A 34 -4.27 2.94 -0.02
C PHE A 34 -4.23 3.45 1.43
N ILE A 35 -3.36 4.41 1.75
CA ILE A 35 -3.29 5.02 3.09
C ILE A 35 -4.57 5.80 3.43
N LEU A 36 -5.11 6.54 2.44
CA LEU A 36 -6.31 7.35 2.61
C LEU A 36 -7.54 6.50 2.93
N LYS A 37 -7.74 5.39 2.20
CA LYS A 37 -8.94 4.56 2.27
C LYS A 37 -8.81 3.35 3.19
N GLY A 38 -7.60 2.93 3.51
CA GLY A 38 -7.35 1.67 4.20
C GLY A 38 -7.73 0.47 3.34
N THR A 39 -8.11 -0.64 3.99
CA THR A 39 -8.48 -1.89 3.32
C THR A 39 -9.85 -2.40 3.75
N GLN A 40 -10.48 -3.20 2.90
CA GLN A 40 -11.64 -4.02 3.24
C GLN A 40 -11.32 -5.49 3.00
N SER A 41 -12.00 -6.40 3.71
CA SER A 41 -11.76 -7.84 3.56
C SER A 41 -12.08 -8.31 2.14
N GLY A 42 -11.14 -8.98 1.49
CA GLY A 42 -11.29 -9.49 0.13
C GLY A 42 -11.14 -8.45 -0.99
N GLN A 43 -10.92 -7.18 -0.65
CA GLN A 43 -10.72 -6.13 -1.66
C GLN A 43 -9.25 -6.05 -2.08
N ALA A 44 -8.99 -6.10 -3.39
CA ALA A 44 -7.64 -5.97 -3.92
C ALA A 44 -7.06 -4.55 -3.71
N TYR A 45 -5.74 -4.47 -3.50
CA TYR A 45 -4.98 -3.21 -3.47
C TYR A 45 -3.58 -3.41 -4.05
N GLY A 46 -3.00 -2.34 -4.61
CA GLY A 46 -1.70 -2.41 -5.29
C GLY A 46 -1.68 -3.47 -6.39
N LEU A 47 -0.51 -4.05 -6.66
CA LEU A 47 -0.34 -5.11 -7.65
C LEU A 47 -0.91 -6.45 -7.20
N ASN A 48 -0.48 -6.96 -6.03
CA ASN A 48 -0.80 -8.31 -5.56
C ASN A 48 -1.34 -8.34 -4.12
N GLY A 49 -1.93 -7.23 -3.64
CA GLY A 49 -2.43 -7.11 -2.27
C GLY A 49 -3.88 -7.53 -2.16
N LEU A 50 -4.22 -8.26 -1.09
CA LEU A 50 -5.59 -8.58 -0.71
C LEU A 50 -5.88 -8.03 0.68
N GLY A 51 -6.85 -7.13 0.76
CA GLY A 51 -7.24 -6.48 2.00
C GLY A 51 -7.83 -7.46 3.01
N THR A 52 -7.49 -7.27 4.27
CA THR A 52 -8.06 -8.03 5.40
C THR A 52 -9.07 -7.21 6.21
N GLY A 53 -9.27 -5.93 5.85
CA GLY A 53 -10.09 -4.99 6.63
C GLY A 53 -9.37 -4.36 7.81
N ARG A 54 -8.11 -4.75 8.08
CA ARG A 54 -7.37 -4.32 9.28
C ARG A 54 -6.66 -2.98 9.11
N MET A 55 -6.26 -2.62 7.90
CA MET A 55 -5.65 -1.31 7.65
C MET A 55 -6.73 -0.23 7.69
N PRO A 56 -6.64 0.75 8.61
CA PRO A 56 -7.64 1.80 8.75
C PRO A 56 -7.50 2.87 7.66
N ALA A 57 -8.57 3.63 7.45
CA ALA A 57 -8.60 4.78 6.56
C ALA A 57 -8.01 6.03 7.26
N PHE A 58 -6.74 6.36 7.00
CA PHE A 58 -6.07 7.50 7.65
C PHE A 58 -6.57 8.85 7.14
N GLY A 59 -7.29 8.91 6.01
CA GLY A 59 -7.88 10.16 5.50
C GLY A 59 -8.93 10.80 6.43
N LYS A 60 -9.35 10.10 7.50
CA LYS A 60 -10.23 10.64 8.54
C LYS A 60 -9.49 11.47 9.60
N ILE A 61 -8.18 11.33 9.70
CA ILE A 61 -7.37 11.92 10.78
C ILE A 61 -6.15 12.69 10.28
N LEU A 62 -5.64 12.39 9.09
CA LEU A 62 -4.51 13.07 8.47
C LEU A 62 -4.96 13.88 7.25
N THR A 63 -4.26 14.97 6.98
CA THR A 63 -4.49 15.75 5.76
C THR A 63 -3.98 14.99 4.53
N GLN A 64 -4.50 15.34 3.35
CA GLN A 64 -4.02 14.81 2.08
C GLN A 64 -2.50 15.02 1.92
N ARG A 65 -2.00 16.19 2.34
CA ARG A 65 -0.58 16.54 2.26
C ARG A 65 0.29 15.65 3.15
N ASP A 66 -0.17 15.34 4.37
CA ASP A 66 0.58 14.48 5.30
C ASP A 66 0.64 13.05 4.78
N ILE A 67 -0.47 12.54 4.23
CA ILE A 67 -0.53 11.21 3.61
C ILE A 67 0.42 11.12 2.42
N GLU A 68 0.50 12.15 1.59
CA GLU A 68 1.47 12.22 0.49
C GLU A 68 2.92 12.18 1.01
N LEU A 69 3.23 12.91 2.09
CA LEU A 69 4.56 12.89 2.70
C LEU A 69 4.92 11.51 3.26
N ILE A 70 3.98 10.86 3.95
CA ILE A 70 4.16 9.49 4.46
C ILE A 70 4.42 8.53 3.29
N ALA A 71 3.60 8.60 2.25
CA ALA A 71 3.75 7.73 1.08
C ALA A 71 5.10 7.95 0.38
N ILE A 72 5.60 9.20 0.29
CA ILE A 72 6.93 9.50 -0.24
C ILE A 72 8.04 8.92 0.66
N TYR A 73 7.92 9.11 1.97
CA TYR A 73 8.89 8.59 2.94
C TYR A 73 8.97 7.06 2.89
N GLU A 74 7.84 6.36 2.93
CA GLU A 74 7.79 4.90 2.87
C GLU A 74 8.36 4.34 1.56
N ARG A 75 8.23 5.08 0.46
CA ARG A 75 8.80 4.70 -0.84
C ARG A 75 10.30 4.96 -0.97
N SER A 76 10.89 5.70 -0.02
CA SER A 76 12.34 5.96 0.01
C SER A 76 13.14 4.93 0.83
N MET A 77 12.44 4.03 1.53
CA MET A 77 13.02 2.94 2.34
C MET A 77 13.41 1.71 1.51
#